data_AF-A0A967VKA8-F1
#
_entry.id   AF-A0A967VKA8-F1
#
_cell.length_a   1.000
_cell.length_b   1.000
_cell.length_c   1.000
_cell.angle_alpha   90.00
_cell.angle_beta   90.00
_cell.angle_gamma   90.00
#
_symmetry.space_group_name_H-M   'P 1'
#
loop_
_entity.id
_entity.type
_entity.pdbx_description
1 polymer ?
#
loop_
_entity_poly.entity_id
_entity_poly.type
_entity_poly.pdbx_seq_one_letter_code
_entity_poly.pdbx_strand_id
1 'polypeptide(L)'
;MTTPVGGKLVRDPLWNSIRLDPTAVRIVDTAEFQRLRYIRQLGLAHLVYPGATHTRFDHALGVYHLTTTALRHLRERGGVPPEAWEGEELVPYAALLHDIGHYAYS
;
A
#
# COMPACT_ATOMS: atom_id res chain seq x y z
N MET A 1 19.47 -0.98 -18.55
CA MET A 1 20.08 -1.49 -17.31
C MET A 1 19.30 -0.91 -16.14
N THR A 2 18.43 -1.68 -15.50
CA THR A 2 17.69 -1.23 -14.30
C THR A 2 18.61 -1.40 -13.09
N THR A 3 19.02 -0.30 -12.47
CA THR A 3 19.76 -0.30 -11.19
C THR A 3 19.03 -1.19 -10.19
N PRO A 4 19.71 -2.04 -9.39
CA PRO A 4 19.07 -2.81 -8.35
C PRO A 4 18.39 -1.85 -7.36
N VAL A 5 17.06 -1.85 -7.35
CA VAL A 5 16.30 -1.03 -6.41
C VAL A 5 16.30 -1.77 -5.08
N GLY A 6 17.04 -1.27 -4.10
CA GLY A 6 16.96 -1.77 -2.72
C GLY A 6 15.58 -1.48 -2.12
N GLY A 7 15.24 -2.18 -1.03
CA GLY A 7 14.03 -1.84 -0.27
C GLY A 7 14.06 -0.39 0.22
N LYS A 8 12.90 0.24 0.35
CA LYS A 8 12.74 1.66 0.70
C LYS A 8 11.98 1.82 2.00
N LEU A 9 12.39 2.78 2.82
CA LEU A 9 11.64 3.21 4.01
C LEU A 9 10.86 4.48 3.68
N VAL A 10 9.56 4.48 3.92
CA VAL A 10 8.68 5.64 3.77
C VAL A 10 8.20 6.08 5.15
N ARG A 11 8.28 7.37 5.44
CA ARG A 11 7.71 7.94 6.67
C ARG A 11 6.22 8.15 6.47
N ASP A 12 5.44 7.67 7.42
CA ASP A 12 3.98 7.72 7.40
C ASP A 12 3.47 8.24 8.75
N PRO A 13 2.47 9.14 8.78
CA PRO A 13 1.99 9.73 10.03
C PRO A 13 1.21 8.74 10.93
N LEU A 14 0.65 7.65 10.39
CA LEU A 14 -0.09 6.65 11.15
C LEU A 14 0.81 5.50 11.60
N TRP A 15 1.66 5.01 10.70
CA TRP A 15 2.48 3.81 10.92
C TRP A 15 3.93 4.12 11.28
N ASN A 16 4.31 5.40 11.35
CA ASN A 16 5.66 5.95 11.56
C ASN A 16 6.66 5.60 10.44
N SER A 17 6.79 4.32 10.07
CA SER A 17 7.68 3.86 9.01
C SER A 17 7.14 2.62 8.31
N ILE A 18 6.90 2.76 7.01
CA ILE A 18 6.48 1.68 6.12
C ILE A 18 7.72 1.22 5.34
N ARG A 19 8.02 -0.09 5.39
CA ARG A 19 9.12 -0.70 4.64
C ARG A 19 8.58 -1.36 3.39
N LEU A 20 9.04 -0.91 2.23
CA LEU A 20 8.73 -1.47 0.92
C LEU A 20 9.85 -2.39 0.48
N ASP A 21 9.50 -3.60 0.03
CA ASP A 21 10.43 -4.49 -0.66
C ASP A 21 10.75 -3.97 -2.09
N PRO A 22 11.79 -4.47 -2.76
CA PRO A 22 12.16 -4.03 -4.11
C PRO A 22 11.04 -4.09 -5.15
N THR A 23 10.12 -5.05 -5.07
CA THR A 23 9.00 -5.19 -6.00
C THR A 23 7.95 -4.11 -5.72
N ALA A 24 7.60 -3.90 -4.46
CA ALA A 24 6.72 -2.81 -4.05
C ALA A 24 7.29 -1.44 -4.46
N VAL A 25 8.60 -1.21 -4.33
CA VAL A 25 9.22 0.04 -4.81
C VAL A 25 9.05 0.20 -6.31
N ARG A 26 9.31 -0.85 -7.11
CA ARG A 26 9.11 -0.78 -8.58
C ARG A 26 7.66 -0.46 -8.94
N ILE A 27 6.68 -1.02 -8.24
CA ILE A 27 5.25 -0.71 -8.45
C ILE A 27 4.96 0.75 -8.08
N VAL A 28 5.39 1.18 -6.90
CA VAL A 28 5.15 2.54 -6.39
C VAL A 28 5.76 3.59 -7.31
N ASP A 29 6.93 3.34 -7.88
CA ASP A 29 7.63 4.28 -8.76
C ASP A 29 7.08 4.33 -10.21
N THR A 30 5.96 3.65 -10.50
CA THR A 30 5.25 3.78 -11.79
C THR A 30 4.38 5.04 -11.85
N ALA A 31 4.13 5.55 -13.07
CA ALA A 31 3.26 6.70 -13.28
C ALA A 31 1.81 6.41 -12.84
N GLU A 32 1.35 5.20 -13.09
CA GLU A 32 0.02 4.70 -12.75
C GLU A 32 -0.21 4.76 -11.24
N PHE A 33 0.78 4.33 -10.44
CA PHE A 33 0.67 4.37 -8.98
C PHE A 33 0.88 5.79 -8.42
N GLN A 34 1.87 6.54 -8.93
CA GLN A 34 2.11 7.92 -8.50
C GLN A 34 0.90 8.83 -8.74
N ARG A 35 0.03 8.52 -9.72
CA ARG A 35 -1.25 9.21 -9.95
C ARG A 35 -2.13 9.28 -8.70
N LEU A 36 -2.08 8.28 -7.83
CA LEU A 36 -2.90 8.22 -6.62
C LEU A 36 -2.61 9.38 -5.64
N ARG A 37 -1.47 10.07 -5.76
CA ARG A 37 -1.15 11.27 -4.97
C ARG A 37 -2.09 12.43 -5.23
N TYR A 38 -2.82 12.40 -6.34
CA TYR A 38 -3.73 13.47 -6.75
C TYR A 38 -5.19 13.12 -6.50
N ILE A 39 -5.47 11.94 -5.94
CA ILE A 39 -6.82 11.47 -5.64
C ILE A 39 -7.01 11.49 -4.13
N ARG A 40 -7.84 12.42 -3.63
CA ARG A 40 -8.16 12.51 -2.20
C ARG A 40 -9.04 11.34 -1.80
N GLN A 41 -8.70 10.69 -0.69
CA GLN A 41 -9.41 9.51 -0.18
C GLN A 41 -10.91 9.75 0.04
N LEU A 42 -11.29 10.95 0.47
CA LEU A 42 -12.67 11.33 0.81
C LEU A 42 -13.24 12.38 -0.15
N GLY A 43 -12.71 12.46 -1.37
CA GLY A 43 -13.17 13.38 -2.40
C GLY A 43 -13.28 14.84 -1.94
N LEU A 44 -14.50 15.39 -1.97
CA LEU A 44 -14.79 16.78 -1.61
C LEU A 44 -14.93 17.02 -0.09
N ALA A 45 -14.83 15.99 0.75
CA ALA A 45 -14.96 16.15 2.21
C ALA A 45 -13.96 17.14 2.81
N HIS A 46 -12.81 17.35 2.17
CA HIS A 46 -11.82 18.36 2.57
C HIS A 46 -12.35 19.80 2.58
N LEU A 47 -13.45 20.08 1.88
CA LEU A 47 -14.13 21.39 1.89
C LEU A 47 -14.94 21.63 3.17
N VAL A 48 -15.30 20.57 3.89
CA VAL A 48 -16.02 20.61 5.17
C VAL A 48 -15.08 20.31 6.33
N TYR A 49 -14.18 19.35 6.13
CA TYR A 49 -13.21 18.87 7.11
C TYR A 49 -11.78 19.15 6.61
N PRO A 50 -11.16 20.27 6.99
CA PRO A 50 -9.89 20.71 6.42
C PRO A 50 -8.71 19.74 6.67
N GLY A 51 -8.85 18.80 7.62
CA GLY A 51 -7.88 17.72 7.85
C GLY A 51 -8.04 16.50 6.93
N ALA A 52 -9.12 16.40 6.15
CA ALA A 52 -9.38 15.28 5.24
C ALA A 52 -8.57 15.40 3.92
N THR A 53 -7.27 15.63 4.02
CA THR A 53 -6.37 15.91 2.88
C THR A 53 -5.59 14.68 2.40
N HIS A 54 -5.66 13.57 3.13
CA HIS A 54 -5.00 12.31 2.78
C HIS A 54 -5.44 11.78 1.42
N THR A 55 -4.52 11.10 0.74
CA THR A 55 -4.70 10.65 -0.63
C THR A 55 -4.78 9.12 -0.70
N ARG A 56 -5.29 8.62 -1.82
CA ARG A 56 -5.31 7.18 -2.13
C ARG A 56 -3.90 6.59 -2.14
N PHE A 57 -2.87 7.40 -2.43
CA PHE A 57 -1.48 6.97 -2.38
C PHE A 57 -1.05 6.57 -0.96
N ASP A 58 -1.26 7.44 0.02
CA ASP A 58 -0.85 7.19 1.41
C ASP A 58 -1.65 6.01 2.00
N HIS A 59 -2.94 5.95 1.66
CA HIS A 59 -3.80 4.84 2.01
C HIS A 59 -3.27 3.50 1.47
N ALA A 60 -2.97 3.41 0.17
CA ALA A 60 -2.48 2.20 -0.46
C ALA A 60 -1.16 1.69 0.17
N LEU A 61 -0.24 2.60 0.52
CA LEU A 61 0.97 2.24 1.26
C LEU A 61 0.65 1.66 2.64
N GLY A 62 -0.30 2.27 3.36
CA GLY A 62 -0.77 1.77 4.65
C GLY A 62 -1.42 0.39 4.56
N VAL A 63 -2.22 0.13 3.51
CA VAL A 63 -2.84 -1.18 3.27
C VAL A 63 -1.77 -2.24 3.00
N TYR A 64 -0.78 -1.97 2.14
CA TYR A 64 0.36 -2.86 1.96
C TYR A 64 1.08 -3.18 3.28
N HIS A 65 1.31 -2.15 4.12
CA HIS A 65 1.95 -2.33 5.42
C HIS A 65 1.14 -3.22 6.37
N LEU A 66 -0.17 -3.00 6.45
CA LEU A 66 -1.06 -3.80 7.28
C LEU A 66 -1.18 -5.23 6.77
N THR A 67 -1.29 -5.44 5.47
CA THR A 67 -1.36 -6.76 4.85
C THR A 67 -0.10 -7.58 5.12
N THR A 68 1.09 -7.00 4.90
CA THR A 68 2.36 -7.67 5.21
C THR A 68 2.50 -8.01 6.70
N THR A 69 2.06 -7.10 7.57
CA THR A 69 2.04 -7.31 9.02
C THR A 69 1.07 -8.43 9.43
N ALA A 70 -0.12 -8.45 8.84
CA ALA A 70 -1.14 -9.47 9.10
C ALA A 70 -0.68 -10.86 8.66
N LEU A 71 -0.13 -11.00 7.44
CA LEU A 71 0.42 -12.26 6.94
C LEU A 71 1.52 -12.80 7.86
N ARG A 72 2.45 -11.94 8.29
CA ARG A 72 3.47 -12.31 9.28
C ARG A 72 2.85 -12.84 10.56
N HIS A 73 1.87 -12.14 11.14
CA HIS A 73 1.24 -12.58 12.38
C HIS A 73 0.43 -13.87 12.23
N LEU A 74 -0.24 -14.08 11.10
CA LEU A 74 -0.90 -15.36 10.80
C LEU A 74 0.11 -16.50 10.74
N ARG A 75 1.29 -16.26 10.16
CA ARG A 75 2.37 -17.24 10.10
C ARG A 75 2.91 -17.57 11.49
N GLU A 76 3.17 -16.53 12.30
CA GLU A 76 3.69 -16.67 13.67
C GLU A 76 2.70 -17.40 14.60
N ARG A 77 1.40 -17.15 14.44
CA ARG A 77 0.35 -17.83 15.23
C ARG A 77 0.19 -19.30 14.85
N GLY A 78 0.49 -19.67 13.60
CA GLY A 78 0.24 -21.00 13.07
C GLY A 78 -1.25 -21.32 12.92
N GLY A 79 -1.57 -22.58 12.61
CA GLY A 79 -2.95 -23.07 12.48
C GLY A 79 -3.61 -22.78 11.13
N VAL A 80 -2.95 -22.04 10.23
CA VAL A 80 -3.36 -21.89 8.83
C VAL A 80 -2.80 -23.08 8.02
N PRO A 81 -3.64 -23.86 7.32
CA PRO A 81 -3.18 -24.98 6.51
C PRO A 81 -2.16 -24.56 5.45
N PRO A 82 -1.13 -25.40 5.15
CA PRO A 82 -0.10 -25.08 4.15
C PRO A 82 -0.65 -24.62 2.79
N GLU A 83 -1.73 -25.23 2.32
CA GLU A 83 -2.38 -24.92 1.05
C GLU A 83 -2.96 -23.50 0.99
N ALA A 84 -3.35 -22.92 2.13
CA ALA A 84 -3.87 -21.54 2.17
C ALA A 84 -2.77 -20.48 1.98
N TRP A 85 -1.50 -20.88 2.03
CA TRP A 85 -0.36 -20.02 1.77
C TRP A 85 0.07 -20.03 0.29
N GLU A 86 -0.57 -20.81 -0.57
CA GLU A 86 -0.28 -20.83 -2.00
C GLU A 86 -0.57 -19.44 -2.63
N GLY A 87 0.46 -18.82 -3.22
CA GLY A 87 0.36 -17.48 -3.83
C GLY A 87 0.34 -16.32 -2.83
N GLU A 88 0.61 -16.56 -1.54
CA GLU A 88 0.60 -15.52 -0.50
C GLU A 88 1.50 -14.32 -0.84
N GLU A 89 2.58 -14.55 -1.60
CA GLU A 89 3.59 -13.55 -1.93
C GLU A 89 3.01 -12.42 -2.80
N LEU A 90 1.90 -12.69 -3.48
CA LEU A 90 1.20 -11.72 -4.31
C LEU A 90 0.22 -10.85 -3.52
N VAL A 91 -0.22 -11.32 -2.34
CA VAL A 91 -1.26 -10.67 -1.54
C VAL A 91 -0.87 -9.23 -1.14
N PRO A 92 0.37 -8.93 -0.70
CA PRO A 92 0.79 -7.55 -0.45
C PRO A 92 0.66 -6.65 -1.68
N TYR A 93 1.01 -7.14 -2.87
CA TYR A 93 0.97 -6.34 -4.09
C TYR A 93 -0.46 -6.14 -4.60
N ALA A 94 -1.32 -7.16 -4.45
CA ALA A 94 -2.75 -7.01 -4.69
C ALA A 94 -3.36 -5.95 -3.77
N ALA A 95 -2.98 -5.98 -2.49
CA ALA A 95 -3.42 -4.99 -1.49
C ALA A 95 -2.88 -3.58 -1.80
N LEU A 96 -1.63 -3.46 -2.25
CA LEU A 96 -1.04 -2.21 -2.71
C LEU A 96 -1.82 -1.64 -3.91
N LEU A 97 -2.22 -2.50 -4.85
CA LEU A 97 -2.88 -2.11 -6.09
C LEU A 97 -4.42 -2.03 -6.01
N HIS A 98 -5.04 -2.37 -4.89
CA HIS A 98 -6.51 -2.51 -4.80
C HIS A 98 -7.27 -1.24 -5.21
N ASP A 99 -6.68 -0.07 -4.94
CA ASP A 99 -7.25 1.25 -5.22
C ASP A 99 -6.75 1.87 -6.55
N ILE A 100 -5.97 1.14 -7.35
CA ILE A 100 -5.33 1.69 -8.56
C ILE A 100 -6.33 2.19 -9.61
N GLY A 101 -7.56 1.68 -9.59
CA GLY A 101 -8.64 2.03 -10.51
C GLY A 101 -9.46 3.26 -10.11
N HIS A 102 -9.20 3.88 -8.95
CA HIS A 102 -9.98 5.03 -8.50
C HIS A 102 -9.83 6.26 -9.42
N TYR A 103 -10.93 7.00 -9.56
CA TYR A 103 -11.06 8.22 -10.36
C TYR A 103 -11.14 9.46 -9.46
N ALA A 104 -11.16 10.64 -10.09
CA ALA A 104 -11.20 11.92 -9.38
C ALA A 104 -12.38 11.98 -8.40
N TYR A 105 -12.10 12.45 -7.18
CA TYR A 105 -13.06 12.61 -6.07
C TYR A 105 -13.64 11.32 -5.47
N SER A 106 -13.05 10.15 -5.76
CA SER A 106 -13.38 8.90 -5.07
C SER A 106 -12.61 8.69 -3.77
#